data_AF-A0A3D1TWS8-F1
#
_entry.id   AF-A0A3D1TWS8-F1
#
_cell.length_a   1.000
_cell.length_b   1.000
_cell.length_c   1.000
_cell.angle_alpha   90.00
_cell.angle_beta   90.00
_cell.angle_gamma   90.00
#
_symmetry.space_group_name_H-M   'P 1'
#
loop_
_entity.id
_entity.type
_entity.pdbx_description
1 polymer ?
#
loop_
_entity_poly.entity_id
_entity_poly.type
_entity_poly.pdbx_seq_one_letter_code
_entity_poly.pdbx_strand_id
1 'polypeptide(L)'
;MNTYEARTRMSEIGHRAISIVERLSGGVVATYDDRTSLRSMAVESRELLAEAGFPGEAVWRGLTRASIGVDTALSEADTFFWVDVLEDLTGGTSTLDDLVSPHLSREADFRIIG
;
A
#
# COMPACT_ATOMS: atom_id res chain seq x y z
N MET A 1 -14.97 14.09 -4.01
CA MET A 1 -14.72 12.75 -3.46
C MET A 1 -14.79 12.85 -1.96
N ASN A 2 -15.48 11.95 -1.29
CA ASN A 2 -15.55 11.97 0.18
C ASN A 2 -14.43 11.14 0.82
N THR A 3 -14.22 11.28 2.13
CA THR A 3 -13.18 10.54 2.88
C THR A 3 -13.29 9.02 2.74
N TYR A 4 -14.50 8.46 2.71
CA TYR A 4 -14.68 7.02 2.57
C TYR A 4 -14.21 6.54 1.19
N GLU A 5 -14.64 7.19 0.11
CA GLU A 5 -14.21 6.92 -1.25
C GLU A 5 -12.68 7.05 -1.40
N ALA A 6 -12.10 8.12 -0.84
CA ALA A 6 -10.66 8.34 -0.89
C ALA A 6 -9.88 7.24 -0.16
N ARG A 7 -10.37 6.78 1.00
CA ARG A 7 -9.76 5.68 1.76
C ARG A 7 -9.89 4.34 1.06
N THR A 8 -11.06 4.04 0.50
CA THR A 8 -11.28 2.83 -0.29
C THR A 8 -10.33 2.81 -1.49
N ARG A 9 -10.23 3.92 -2.21
CA ARG A 9 -9.31 4.02 -3.33
C ARG A 9 -7.85 3.92 -2.92
N MET A 10 -7.48 4.52 -1.79
CA MET A 10 -6.13 4.40 -1.22
C MET A 10 -5.80 2.95 -0.83
N SER A 11 -6.76 2.20 -0.28
CA SER A 11 -6.61 0.77 0.01
C SER A 11 -6.39 -0.04 -1.27
N GLU A 12 -7.20 0.17 -2.32
CA GLU A 12 -7.03 -0.49 -3.62
C GLU A 12 -5.65 -0.22 -4.24
N ILE A 13 -5.13 0.99 -4.12
CA ILE A 13 -3.77 1.33 -4.56
C ILE A 13 -2.74 0.58 -3.71
N GLY A 14 -2.92 0.57 -2.39
CA GLY A 14 -2.05 -0.13 -1.44
C GLY A 14 -1.92 -1.62 -1.76
N HIS A 15 -3.03 -2.34 -1.97
CA HIS A 15 -3.04 -3.76 -2.33
C HIS A 15 -2.29 -4.05 -3.63
N ARG A 16 -2.48 -3.22 -4.66
CA ARG A 16 -1.76 -3.33 -5.92
C ARG A 16 -0.26 -3.10 -5.75
N ALA A 17 0.14 -2.14 -4.92
CA ALA A 17 1.54 -1.87 -4.63
C ALA A 17 2.21 -2.98 -3.82
N ILE A 18 1.53 -3.51 -2.79
CA ILE A 18 1.99 -4.66 -2.00
C ILE A 18 2.34 -5.82 -2.91
N SER A 19 1.49 -6.14 -3.89
CA SER A 19 1.72 -7.25 -4.84
C SER A 19 3.01 -7.07 -5.67
N ILE A 20 3.40 -5.83 -5.97
CA ILE A 20 4.66 -5.53 -6.67
C ILE A 20 5.82 -5.64 -5.69
N VAL A 21 5.74 -4.95 -4.56
CA VAL A 21 6.81 -4.84 -3.57
C VAL A 21 7.14 -6.21 -2.95
N GLU A 22 6.16 -7.07 -2.74
CA GLU A 22 6.35 -8.44 -2.25
C GLU A 22 7.29 -9.23 -3.17
N ARG A 23 7.08 -9.15 -4.49
CA ARG A 23 8.00 -9.78 -5.45
C ARG A 23 9.42 -9.19 -5.38
N LEU A 24 9.53 -7.87 -5.26
CA LEU A 24 10.83 -7.19 -5.15
C LEU A 24 11.56 -7.58 -3.86
N SER A 25 10.84 -7.74 -2.76
CA SER A 25 11.38 -8.25 -1.50
C SER A 25 11.89 -9.70 -1.64
N GLY A 26 11.29 -10.50 -2.53
CA GLY A 26 11.79 -11.82 -2.92
C GLY A 26 13.03 -11.79 -3.83
N GLY A 27 13.62 -10.62 -4.08
CA GLY A 27 14.82 -10.47 -4.93
C GLY A 27 14.52 -10.38 -6.42
N VAL A 28 13.25 -10.24 -6.83
CA VAL A 28 12.89 -10.03 -8.23
C VAL A 28 13.30 -8.62 -8.65
N VAL A 29 13.95 -8.50 -9.81
CA VAL A 29 14.31 -7.20 -10.38
C VAL A 29 13.06 -6.49 -10.92
N ALA A 30 12.89 -5.22 -10.56
CA ALA A 30 11.76 -4.40 -11.01
C ALA A 30 11.75 -4.22 -12.53
N THR A 31 10.64 -4.61 -13.16
CA THR A 31 10.40 -4.41 -14.59
C THR A 31 10.08 -2.95 -14.92
N TYR A 32 10.07 -2.60 -16.21
CA TYR A 32 9.61 -1.27 -16.65
C TYR A 32 8.16 -0.99 -16.25
N ASP A 33 7.30 -2.01 -16.33
CA ASP A 33 5.89 -1.90 -15.97
C ASP A 33 5.71 -1.73 -14.46
N ASP A 34 6.51 -2.40 -13.64
CA ASP A 34 6.51 -2.21 -12.18
C ASP A 34 6.89 -0.77 -11.81
N ARG A 35 7.95 -0.24 -12.43
CA ARG A 35 8.41 1.14 -12.26
C ARG A 35 7.32 2.14 -12.61
N THR A 36 6.70 1.96 -13.78
CA THR A 36 5.64 2.84 -14.28
C THR A 36 4.40 2.76 -13.38
N SER A 37 4.03 1.56 -12.94
CA SER A 37 2.88 1.32 -12.07
C SER A 37 3.07 1.98 -10.70
N LEU A 38 4.22 1.76 -10.06
CA LEU A 38 4.52 2.35 -8.75
C LEU A 38 4.56 3.88 -8.80
N ARG A 39 5.14 4.47 -9.85
CA ARG A 39 5.11 5.93 -10.07
C ARG A 39 3.68 6.46 -10.22
N SER A 40 2.88 5.81 -11.06
CA SER A 40 1.48 6.20 -11.27
C SER A 40 0.68 6.12 -9.97
N MET A 41 0.87 5.06 -9.18
CA MET A 41 0.21 4.87 -7.90
C MET A 41 0.67 5.88 -6.84
N ALA A 42 1.95 6.28 -6.83
CA ALA A 42 2.45 7.33 -5.94
C ALA A 42 1.86 8.71 -6.27
N VAL A 43 1.64 9.01 -7.56
CA VAL A 43 0.96 10.23 -7.99
C VAL A 43 -0.53 10.18 -7.61
N GLU A 44 -1.22 9.09 -7.95
CA GLU A 44 -2.64 8.90 -7.65
C GLU A 44 -2.90 9.01 -6.13
N SER A 45 -2.13 8.29 -5.30
CA SER A 45 -2.27 8.35 -3.84
C SER A 45 -2.02 9.74 -3.26
N ARG A 46 -1.12 10.53 -3.84
CA ARG A 46 -0.88 11.91 -3.39
C ARG A 46 -2.13 12.79 -3.54
N GLU A 47 -2.89 12.60 -4.62
CA GLU A 47 -4.13 13.36 -4.86
C GLU A 47 -5.24 12.99 -3.86
N LEU A 48 -5.20 11.78 -3.29
CA LEU A 48 -6.16 11.30 -2.30
C LEU A 48 -5.89 11.81 -0.88
N LEU A 49 -4.67 12.28 -0.58
CA LEU A 49 -4.22 12.57 0.80
C LEU A 49 -5.12 13.56 1.54
N ALA A 50 -5.58 14.61 0.85
CA ALA A 50 -6.38 15.66 1.46
C ALA A 50 -7.68 15.11 2.07
N GLU A 51 -8.27 14.09 1.44
CA GLU A 51 -9.53 13.48 1.86
C GLU A 51 -9.33 12.21 2.70
N ALA A 52 -8.31 11.39 2.37
CA ALA A 52 -8.06 10.12 3.05
C ALA A 52 -7.46 10.31 4.46
N GLY A 53 -6.65 11.36 4.65
CA GLY A 53 -6.00 11.70 5.91
C GLY A 53 -5.19 10.55 6.50
N PHE A 54 -5.23 10.40 7.82
CA PHE A 54 -4.78 9.17 8.48
C PHE A 54 -5.85 8.07 8.35
N PRO A 55 -5.49 6.82 8.01
CA PRO A 55 -4.15 6.26 7.77
C PRO A 55 -3.66 6.29 6.31
N GLY A 56 -4.35 7.00 5.40
CA GLY A 56 -3.95 7.12 3.99
C GLY A 56 -2.54 7.70 3.78
N GLU A 57 -2.07 8.56 4.69
CA GLU A 57 -0.69 9.07 4.66
C GLU A 57 0.37 7.96 4.76
N ALA A 58 0.13 6.92 5.57
CA ALA A 58 1.09 5.83 5.73
C ALA A 58 1.28 5.05 4.41
N VAL A 59 0.18 4.75 3.72
CA VAL A 59 0.21 4.11 2.39
C VAL A 59 0.92 4.97 1.36
N TRP A 60 0.63 6.28 1.33
CA TRP A 60 1.32 7.21 0.43
C TRP A 60 2.83 7.27 0.68
N ARG A 61 3.28 7.27 1.95
CA ARG A 61 4.70 7.24 2.29
C ARG A 61 5.37 5.95 1.80
N GLY A 62 4.74 4.79 2.03
CA GLY A 62 5.23 3.50 1.53
C GLY A 62 5.33 3.47 0.00
N LEU A 63 4.31 3.96 -0.70
CA LEU A 63 4.29 4.10 -2.16
C LEU A 63 5.39 5.03 -2.69
N THR A 64 5.59 6.16 -2.02
CA THR A 64 6.62 7.13 -2.38
C THR A 64 8.01 6.50 -2.23
N ARG A 65 8.27 5.79 -1.13
CA ARG A 65 9.51 5.03 -0.94
C ARG A 65 9.68 3.98 -2.03
N ALA A 66 8.64 3.21 -2.35
CA ALA A 66 8.68 2.20 -3.39
C ALA A 66 9.00 2.80 -4.77
N SER A 67 8.35 3.90 -5.13
CA SER A 67 8.59 4.62 -6.38
C SER A 67 10.02 5.15 -6.49
N ILE A 68 10.60 5.66 -5.41
CA ILE A 68 11.99 6.11 -5.40
C ILE A 68 12.93 4.90 -5.50
N GLY A 69 12.65 3.85 -4.73
CA GLY A 69 13.48 2.64 -4.68
C GLY A 69 13.64 1.97 -6.04
N VAL A 70 12.57 1.87 -6.85
CA VAL A 70 12.67 1.28 -8.20
C VAL A 70 13.44 2.17 -9.19
N ASP A 71 13.60 3.45 -8.89
CA ASP A 71 14.35 4.40 -9.71
C ASP A 71 15.83 4.48 -9.30
N THR A 72 16.12 4.26 -8.02
CA THR A 72 17.48 4.35 -7.45
C THR A 72 18.16 3.01 -7.26
N ALA A 73 17.45 1.88 -7.34
CA ALA A 73 18.04 0.55 -7.25
C ALA A 73 19.00 0.30 -8.43
N LEU A 74 20.29 0.49 -8.16
CA LEU A 74 21.39 0.25 -9.09
C LEU A 74 21.71 -1.24 -9.08
N SER A 75 21.19 -1.99 -10.06
CA SER A 75 21.52 -3.38 -10.44
C SER A 75 21.38 -4.50 -9.40
N GLU A 76 21.48 -4.25 -8.10
CA GLU A 76 21.27 -5.22 -7.04
C GLU A 76 20.00 -4.88 -6.26
N ALA A 77 19.14 -5.88 -6.08
CA ALA A 77 17.93 -5.74 -5.29
C ALA A 77 18.32 -5.69 -3.80
N ASP A 78 18.25 -4.51 -3.20
CA ASP A 78 18.35 -4.37 -1.74
C ASP A 78 17.09 -4.96 -1.11
N THR A 79 17.14 -6.26 -0.81
CA THR A 79 16.03 -7.01 -0.22
C THR A 79 15.58 -6.41 1.11
N PHE A 80 16.50 -5.90 1.95
CA PHE A 80 16.14 -5.33 3.25
C PHE A 80 15.31 -4.06 3.07
N PHE A 81 15.73 -3.19 2.15
CA PHE A 81 14.94 -2.01 1.80
C PHE A 81 13.52 -2.40 1.36
N TRP A 82 13.38 -3.41 0.51
CA TRP A 82 12.06 -3.83 0.01
C TRP A 82 11.19 -4.49 1.09
N VAL A 83 11.79 -5.23 2.04
CA VAL A 83 11.08 -5.76 3.21
C VAL A 83 10.53 -4.62 4.07
N ASP A 84 11.33 -3.61 4.38
CA ASP A 84 10.87 -2.45 5.16
C ASP A 84 9.72 -1.70 4.45
N VAL A 85 9.81 -1.54 3.12
CA VAL A 85 8.75 -0.90 2.32
C VAL A 85 7.47 -1.75 2.32
N LEU A 86 7.61 -3.08 2.28
CA LEU A 86 6.48 -4.01 2.33
C LEU A 86 5.76 -3.94 3.69
N GLU A 87 6.51 -3.90 4.79
CA GLU A 87 5.97 -3.77 6.15
C GLU A 87 5.17 -2.47 6.30
N ASP A 88 5.73 -1.34 5.87
CA ASP A 88 5.07 -0.03 5.90
C ASP A 88 3.76 -0.03 5.09
N LEU A 89 3.80 -0.55 3.86
CA LEU A 89 2.62 -0.62 2.98
C LEU A 89 1.54 -1.52 3.59
N THR A 90 1.93 -2.70 4.07
CA THR A 90 0.98 -3.66 4.67
C THR A 90 0.32 -3.08 5.91
N GLY A 91 1.09 -2.42 6.79
CA GLY A 91 0.55 -1.75 7.98
C GLY A 91 -0.42 -0.62 7.64
N GLY A 92 -0.08 0.23 6.67
CA GLY A 92 -0.97 1.31 6.21
C GLY A 92 -2.24 0.79 5.55
N THR A 93 -2.13 -0.19 4.66
CA THR A 93 -3.25 -0.76 3.91
C THR A 93 -4.21 -1.54 4.81
N SER A 94 -3.70 -2.37 5.72
CA SER A 94 -4.55 -3.08 6.70
C SER A 94 -5.34 -2.11 7.58
N THR A 95 -4.72 -1.02 8.05
CA THR A 95 -5.43 0.01 8.83
C THR A 95 -6.52 0.70 8.01
N LEU A 96 -6.31 0.92 6.69
CA LEU A 96 -7.37 1.43 5.81
C LEU A 96 -8.50 0.41 5.66
N ASP A 97 -8.18 -0.86 5.45
CA ASP A 97 -9.15 -1.94 5.26
C ASP A 97 -10.10 -2.04 6.46
N ASP A 98 -9.56 -1.97 7.68
CA ASP A 98 -10.35 -1.97 8.93
C ASP A 98 -11.34 -0.80 9.00
N LEU A 99 -10.98 0.36 8.44
CA LEU A 99 -11.81 1.56 8.46
C LEU A 99 -12.88 1.57 7.36
N VAL A 100 -12.61 0.96 6.21
CA VAL A 100 -13.55 0.93 5.07
C VAL A 100 -14.40 -0.34 5.01
N SER A 101 -13.98 -1.41 5.68
CA SER A 101 -14.72 -2.68 5.79
C SER A 101 -15.15 -2.98 7.24
N PRO A 102 -16.04 -2.19 7.86
CA PRO A 102 -16.47 -2.39 9.26
C PRO A 102 -17.28 -3.68 9.49
N HIS A 103 -17.34 -4.63 8.54
CA HIS A 103 -18.20 -5.81 8.59
C HIS A 103 -17.46 -7.12 8.94
N LEU A 104 -16.12 -7.16 8.96
CA LEU A 104 -15.39 -8.37 9.37
C LEU A 104 -15.24 -8.50 10.89
N SER A 105 -15.25 -7.41 11.65
CA SER A 105 -15.19 -7.46 13.11
C SER A 105 -16.52 -7.85 13.78
N ARG A 106 -17.65 -7.74 13.07
CA ARG A 106 -18.97 -8.12 13.63
C ARG A 106 -19.24 -9.62 13.59
N GLU A 107 -18.65 -10.37 12.66
CA GLU A 107 -18.88 -11.83 12.59
C GLU A 107 -18.08 -12.62 13.63
N ALA A 108 -16.99 -12.05 14.18
CA ALA A 108 -16.24 -12.66 15.27
C ALA A 108 -17.03 -12.66 16.59
N ASP A 109 -17.81 -11.62 16.86
CA ASP A 109 -18.60 -11.50 18.10
C ASP A 109 -19.86 -12.38 18.14
N PHE A 110 -20.41 -12.77 16.99
CA PHE A 110 -21.60 -13.64 16.95
C PHE A 110 -21.31 -15.14 17.10
N ARG A 111 -20.04 -15.58 17.03
CA ARG A 111 -19.67 -17.00 17.18
C ARG A 111 -19.26 -17.42 18.60
N ILE A 112 -19.28 -16.52 19.57
CA ILE A 112 -18.97 -16.84 20.99
C ILE A 112 -20.24 -17.18 21.80
N ILE A 113 -21.44 -17.09 21.20
CA ILE A 113 -22.69 -17.54 21.83
C ILE A 113 -23.40 -18.52 20.88
N GLY A 114 -22.96 -19.77 20.89
CA GLY A 114 -23.57 -20.89 20.19
C GLY A 114 -23.12 -22.21 20.79
#